data_AF-A0A5J5B6H5-F1
#
_entry.id   AF-A0A5J5B6H5-F1
#
_cell.length_a   1.000
_cell.length_b   1.000
_cell.length_c   1.000
_cell.angle_alpha   90.00
_cell.angle_beta   90.00
_cell.angle_gamma   90.00
#
_symmetry.space_group_name_H-M   'P 1'
#
loop_
_entity.id
_entity.type
_entity.pdbx_description
1 polymer ?
#
loop_
_entity_poly.entity_id
_entity_poly.type
_entity_poly.pdbx_seq_one_letter_code
_entity_poly.pdbx_strand_id
1 'polypeptide(L)'
;MRSAWILFGILCFSFIPSKVRAAKAACHDPIYGSCFGIPHNCPSGCPTFCEVDCRLCKPYCACDKPGAVCQDPRFIGGDGIMFYFHGRKDRDFCLVSDSEIHINAHFIGKRSKKGRDFTWVQSIGIMFGPHQFYIGARKVAKWHESVENMLIRLNGEEIMVQPGKGRTWRLPERGLAVQRLAETNNVKIRAKGLFEIAARVVPITLEESRVHGYDITEEDCFAHLELNFKFEVTE
;
A
#
# COMPACT_ATOMS: atom_id res chain seq x y z
N MET A 1 -61.48 21.24 -14.20
CA MET A 1 -60.85 19.90 -14.23
C MET A 1 -59.89 19.84 -15.40
N ARG A 2 -58.57 19.73 -15.13
CA ARG A 2 -57.51 19.15 -15.97
C ARG A 2 -56.18 19.33 -15.23
N SER A 3 -55.87 18.39 -14.35
CA SER A 3 -54.54 18.31 -13.71
C SER A 3 -53.56 17.73 -14.72
N ALA A 4 -52.50 18.47 -15.02
CA ALA A 4 -51.38 17.99 -15.81
C ALA A 4 -50.49 17.10 -14.92
N TRP A 5 -50.34 15.83 -15.29
CA TRP A 5 -49.43 14.90 -14.64
C TRP A 5 -48.06 15.02 -15.31
N ILE A 6 -47.07 15.53 -14.59
CA ILE A 6 -45.67 15.51 -15.02
C ILE A 6 -45.11 14.13 -14.67
N LEU A 7 -44.93 13.28 -15.68
CA LEU A 7 -44.18 12.04 -15.58
C LEU A 7 -42.70 12.38 -15.42
N PHE A 8 -42.20 12.33 -14.18
CA PHE A 8 -40.77 12.25 -13.90
C PHE A 8 -40.29 10.87 -14.37
N GLY A 9 -39.79 10.78 -15.60
CA GLY A 9 -39.06 9.63 -16.08
C GLY A 9 -37.80 9.47 -15.26
N ILE A 10 -37.78 8.49 -14.35
CA ILE A 10 -36.58 8.02 -13.69
C ILE A 10 -35.71 7.38 -14.78
N LEU A 11 -34.77 8.16 -15.32
CA LEU A 11 -33.63 7.64 -16.08
C LEU A 11 -32.83 6.79 -15.10
N CYS A 12 -33.12 5.49 -15.09
CA CYS A 12 -32.23 4.47 -14.57
C CYS A 12 -30.95 4.55 -15.41
N PHE A 13 -30.00 5.39 -15.00
CA PHE A 13 -28.63 5.29 -15.46
C PHE A 13 -28.12 3.93 -14.99
N SER A 14 -28.22 2.94 -15.87
CA SER A 14 -27.51 1.68 -15.76
C SER A 14 -26.02 2.02 -15.61
N PHE A 15 -25.51 1.92 -14.38
CA PHE A 15 -24.09 1.99 -14.08
C PHE A 15 -23.39 0.94 -14.93
N ILE A 16 -22.71 1.38 -15.99
CA ILE A 16 -21.80 0.52 -16.74
C ILE A 16 -20.62 0.28 -15.79
N PRO A 17 -20.37 -0.96 -15.33
CA PRO A 17 -19.18 -1.23 -14.53
C PRO A 17 -17.98 -0.85 -15.40
N SER A 18 -17.19 0.11 -14.93
CA SER A 18 -15.92 0.47 -15.54
C SER A 18 -15.06 -0.79 -15.55
N LYS A 19 -14.92 -1.44 -16.71
CA LYS A 19 -13.95 -2.52 -16.90
C LYS A 19 -12.59 -1.94 -16.57
N VAL A 20 -12.06 -2.26 -15.39
CA VAL A 20 -10.68 -1.93 -15.01
C VAL A 20 -9.79 -2.61 -16.03
N ARG A 21 -9.21 -1.83 -16.94
CA ARG A 21 -8.27 -2.35 -17.92
C ARG A 21 -7.02 -2.75 -17.17
N ALA A 22 -6.63 -4.02 -17.28
CA ALA A 22 -5.41 -4.51 -16.65
C ALA A 22 -4.22 -3.62 -17.06
N ALA A 23 -3.55 -3.06 -16.06
CA ALA A 23 -2.31 -2.32 -16.23
C ALA A 23 -1.21 -3.26 -16.71
N LYS A 24 -0.10 -2.64 -17.14
CA LYS A 24 1.10 -3.37 -17.50
C LYS A 24 2.26 -2.95 -16.61
N ALA A 25 3.10 -3.90 -16.25
CA ALA A 25 4.36 -3.68 -15.55
C ALA A 25 5.50 -4.27 -16.37
N ALA A 26 6.72 -3.77 -16.15
CA ALA A 26 7.92 -4.24 -16.83
C ALA A 26 9.08 -4.34 -15.84
N CYS A 27 10.03 -5.23 -16.14
CA CYS A 27 11.32 -5.23 -15.46
C CYS A 27 12.13 -3.99 -15.88
N HIS A 28 12.78 -3.34 -14.93
CA HIS A 28 13.63 -2.16 -15.17
C HIS A 28 15.08 -2.36 -14.72
N ASP A 29 15.51 -3.61 -14.51
CA ASP A 29 16.90 -3.96 -14.22
C ASP A 29 17.63 -4.39 -15.50
N PRO A 30 18.61 -3.59 -15.99
CA PRO A 30 19.33 -3.87 -17.23
C PRO A 30 20.12 -5.18 -17.24
N ILE A 31 20.42 -5.76 -16.07
CA ILE A 31 21.14 -7.04 -15.95
C ILE A 31 20.31 -8.17 -16.59
N TYR A 32 18.99 -8.07 -16.53
CA TYR A 32 18.06 -9.04 -17.11
C TYR A 32 17.68 -8.63 -18.53
N GLY A 33 18.67 -8.50 -19.42
CA GLY A 33 18.49 -7.94 -20.77
C GLY A 33 17.35 -8.58 -21.58
N SER A 34 17.10 -9.89 -21.44
CA SER A 34 16.00 -10.59 -22.12
C SER A 34 14.60 -10.27 -21.58
N CYS A 35 14.50 -9.64 -20.41
CA CYS A 35 13.24 -9.21 -19.79
C CYS A 35 13.10 -7.68 -19.67
N PHE A 36 14.22 -6.96 -19.74
CA PHE A 36 14.28 -5.52 -19.51
C PHE A 36 13.33 -4.77 -20.45
N GLY A 37 12.45 -3.95 -19.86
CA GLY A 37 11.49 -3.12 -20.58
C GLY A 37 10.33 -3.87 -21.24
N ILE A 38 10.25 -5.20 -21.13
CA ILE A 38 9.15 -5.97 -21.72
C ILE A 38 7.89 -5.78 -20.87
N PRO A 39 6.78 -5.29 -21.45
CA PRO A 39 5.55 -5.04 -20.70
C PRO A 39 4.69 -6.30 -20.58
N HIS A 40 4.36 -6.68 -19.34
CA HIS A 40 3.50 -7.82 -18.99
C HIS A 40 2.16 -7.34 -18.45
N ASN A 41 1.07 -8.05 -18.78
CA ASN A 41 -0.25 -7.76 -18.21
C ASN A 41 -0.29 -8.14 -16.72
N CYS A 42 -0.85 -7.29 -15.89
CA CYS A 42 -1.02 -7.60 -14.47
C CYS A 42 -2.00 -8.76 -14.24
N PRO A 43 -1.74 -9.63 -13.25
CA PRO A 43 -2.70 -10.66 -12.82
C PRO A 43 -4.02 -10.05 -12.34
N SER A 44 -5.10 -10.82 -12.43
CA SER A 44 -6.44 -10.38 -11.98
C SER A 44 -6.53 -10.05 -10.50
N GLY A 45 -5.65 -10.63 -9.66
CA GLY A 45 -5.58 -10.32 -8.22
C GLY A 45 -4.99 -8.94 -7.90
N CYS A 46 -4.29 -8.31 -8.84
CA CYS A 46 -3.70 -6.98 -8.69
C CYS A 46 -3.65 -6.25 -10.04
N PRO A 47 -4.82 -6.00 -10.65
CA PRO A 47 -4.92 -5.60 -12.05
C PRO A 47 -4.28 -4.23 -12.32
N THR A 48 -4.08 -3.41 -11.29
CA THR A 48 -3.56 -2.04 -11.42
C THR A 48 -2.11 -1.91 -10.98
N PHE A 49 -1.64 -2.72 -10.02
CA PHE A 49 -0.38 -2.47 -9.31
C PHE A 49 0.49 -3.72 -9.13
N CYS A 50 0.69 -4.47 -10.21
CA CYS A 50 1.61 -5.60 -10.24
C CYS A 50 3.08 -5.17 -10.43
N GLU A 51 3.99 -6.06 -10.09
CA GLU A 51 5.44 -5.95 -10.35
C GLU A 51 5.88 -7.08 -11.30
N VAL A 52 7.07 -6.99 -11.88
CA VAL A 52 7.64 -8.06 -12.71
C VAL A 52 8.88 -8.61 -12.02
N ASP A 53 8.90 -9.92 -11.81
CA ASP A 53 10.10 -10.63 -11.38
C ASP A 53 11.04 -10.67 -12.59
N CYS A 54 12.12 -9.90 -12.54
CA CYS A 54 13.08 -9.79 -13.63
C CYS A 54 13.78 -11.12 -13.96
N ARG A 55 13.94 -12.01 -12.97
CA ARG A 55 14.58 -13.32 -13.14
C ARG A 55 13.66 -14.30 -13.84
N LEU A 56 12.38 -14.33 -13.48
CA LEU A 56 11.37 -15.20 -14.06
C LEU A 56 10.69 -14.60 -15.29
N CYS A 57 10.84 -13.29 -15.49
CA CYS A 57 10.12 -12.48 -16.46
C CYS A 57 8.60 -12.67 -16.42
N LYS A 58 8.05 -12.68 -15.20
CA LYS A 58 6.62 -12.90 -14.94
C LYS A 58 6.05 -11.81 -14.03
N PRO A 59 4.83 -11.32 -14.33
CA PRO A 59 4.16 -10.37 -13.47
C PRO A 59 3.61 -11.06 -12.21
N TYR A 60 3.66 -10.39 -11.07
CA TYR A 60 3.15 -10.88 -9.79
C TYR A 60 2.52 -9.75 -8.98
N CYS A 61 1.71 -10.12 -7.99
CA CYS A 61 1.12 -9.18 -7.05
C CYS A 61 2.05 -8.98 -5.85
N ALA A 62 2.44 -7.73 -5.58
CA ALA A 62 3.34 -7.40 -4.48
C ALA A 62 2.83 -7.89 -3.10
N CYS A 63 1.51 -8.03 -2.96
CA CYS A 63 0.86 -8.53 -1.75
C CYS A 63 0.91 -10.06 -1.59
N ASP A 64 1.39 -10.81 -2.58
CA ASP A 64 1.40 -12.28 -2.57
C ASP A 64 2.79 -12.90 -2.31
N LYS A 65 3.78 -12.08 -1.92
CA LYS A 65 5.13 -12.54 -1.62
C LYS A 65 5.47 -12.47 -0.12
N PRO A 66 6.46 -13.26 0.37
CA PRO A 66 6.96 -13.14 1.73
C PRO A 66 7.25 -11.70 2.15
N GLY A 67 6.95 -11.40 3.42
CA GLY A 67 7.07 -10.06 4.00
C GLY A 67 5.94 -9.10 3.61
N ALA A 68 4.90 -9.53 2.87
CA ALA A 68 3.78 -8.66 2.52
C ALA A 68 2.82 -8.44 3.70
N VAL A 69 2.32 -7.21 3.83
CA VAL A 69 1.19 -6.82 4.68
C VAL A 69 0.25 -5.95 3.86
N CYS A 70 -0.90 -6.48 3.48
CA CYS A 70 -1.87 -5.79 2.63
C CYS A 70 -3.30 -6.09 3.05
N GLN A 71 -4.30 -5.45 2.43
CA GLN A 71 -5.72 -5.75 2.67
C GLN A 71 -6.10 -5.53 4.16
N ASP A 72 -6.95 -6.38 4.74
CA ASP A 72 -7.66 -6.15 6.01
C ASP A 72 -7.15 -6.89 7.28
N PRO A 73 -5.90 -6.69 7.71
CA PRO A 73 -4.66 -6.96 7.00
C PRO A 73 -4.31 -8.46 6.97
N ARG A 74 -3.92 -8.92 5.79
CA ARG A 74 -3.27 -10.20 5.51
C ARG A 74 -1.75 -10.03 5.62
N PHE A 75 -1.12 -10.90 6.40
CA PHE A 75 0.33 -10.99 6.57
C PHE A 75 0.87 -12.23 5.88
N ILE A 76 2.06 -12.11 5.30
CA ILE A 76 2.86 -13.25 4.85
C ILE A 76 4.22 -13.15 5.54
N GLY A 77 4.52 -14.12 6.41
CA GLY A 77 5.80 -14.20 7.11
C GLY A 77 6.98 -14.36 6.14
N GLY A 78 8.21 -14.15 6.65
CA GLY A 78 9.43 -14.41 5.86
C GLY A 78 9.57 -15.88 5.45
N ASP A 79 8.96 -16.78 6.20
CA ASP A 79 8.80 -18.21 5.91
C ASP A 79 7.72 -18.53 4.86
N GLY A 80 6.99 -17.52 4.39
CA GLY A 80 5.88 -17.67 3.46
C GLY A 80 4.55 -18.07 4.08
N ILE A 81 4.45 -18.23 5.41
CA ILE A 81 3.19 -18.56 6.07
C ILE A 81 2.27 -17.34 6.03
N MET A 82 1.06 -17.55 5.54
CA MET A 82 0.04 -16.53 5.43
C MET A 82 -0.96 -16.61 6.59
N PHE A 83 -1.28 -15.47 7.20
CA PHE A 83 -2.32 -15.36 8.21
C PHE A 83 -3.01 -13.99 8.18
N TYR A 84 -4.22 -13.92 8.72
CA TYR A 84 -4.94 -12.67 8.93
C TYR A 84 -4.80 -12.24 10.39
N PHE A 85 -4.41 -10.99 10.61
CA PHE A 85 -4.31 -10.41 11.94
C PHE A 85 -5.09 -9.11 12.00
N HIS A 86 -6.30 -9.16 12.53
CA HIS A 86 -7.19 -8.00 12.58
C HIS A 86 -6.88 -7.03 13.73
N GLY A 87 -6.02 -7.41 14.69
CA GLY A 87 -5.63 -6.52 15.79
C GLY A 87 -6.82 -5.84 16.48
N ARG A 88 -6.65 -4.55 16.80
CA ARG A 88 -7.70 -3.66 17.30
C ARG A 88 -7.54 -2.28 16.66
N LYS A 89 -8.67 -1.63 16.40
CA LYS A 89 -8.70 -0.24 15.94
C LYS A 89 -8.00 0.68 16.94
N ASP A 90 -7.27 1.66 16.42
CA ASP A 90 -6.56 2.73 17.13
C ASP A 90 -5.56 2.19 18.15
N ARG A 91 -4.85 1.12 17.78
CA ARG A 91 -3.82 0.47 18.60
C ARG A 91 -2.57 0.17 17.79
N ASP A 92 -1.45 0.14 18.50
CA ASP A 92 -0.15 -0.21 17.95
C ASP A 92 0.21 -1.65 18.27
N PHE A 93 0.82 -2.33 17.31
CA PHE A 93 1.28 -3.71 17.45
C PHE A 93 2.70 -3.85 16.93
N CYS A 94 3.52 -4.63 17.64
CA CYS A 94 4.85 -4.99 17.20
C CYS A 94 4.77 -6.01 16.06
N LEU A 95 5.36 -5.66 14.92
CA LEU A 95 5.49 -6.53 13.75
C LEU A 95 6.82 -7.26 13.74
N VAL A 96 7.91 -6.55 14.07
CA VAL A 96 9.28 -7.08 14.07
C VAL A 96 10.01 -6.55 15.29
N SER A 97 10.72 -7.43 15.99
CA SER A 97 11.62 -7.05 17.07
C SER A 97 12.87 -7.89 16.98
N ASP A 98 14.00 -7.23 16.76
CA ASP A 98 15.35 -7.76 16.73
C ASP A 98 16.27 -6.80 17.54
N SER A 99 17.54 -7.15 17.73
CA SER A 99 18.54 -6.30 18.37
C SER A 99 18.81 -5.01 17.59
N GLU A 100 18.77 -5.07 16.26
CA GLU A 100 19.10 -3.94 15.39
C GLU A 100 17.89 -3.16 14.87
N ILE A 101 16.70 -3.78 14.90
CA ILE A 101 15.48 -3.21 14.32
C ILE A 101 14.23 -3.53 15.15
N HIS A 102 13.37 -2.53 15.33
CA HIS A 102 12.04 -2.70 15.93
C HIS A 102 11.00 -1.97 15.08
N ILE A 103 9.93 -2.67 14.69
CA ILE A 103 8.87 -2.13 13.83
C ILE A 103 7.53 -2.31 14.51
N ASN A 104 6.85 -1.19 14.76
CA ASN A 104 5.47 -1.15 15.20
C ASN A 104 4.56 -0.65 14.08
N ALA A 105 3.34 -1.17 14.02
CA ALA A 105 2.29 -0.73 13.11
C ALA A 105 1.10 -0.17 13.89
N HIS A 106 0.63 1.00 13.46
CA HIS A 106 -0.61 1.59 13.94
C HIS A 106 -1.80 1.11 13.10
N PHE A 107 -2.80 0.55 13.76
CA PHE A 107 -4.00 0.02 13.10
C PHE A 107 -5.14 1.04 13.20
N ILE A 108 -5.71 1.38 12.05
CA ILE A 108 -7.01 2.06 11.97
C ILE A 108 -8.11 1.03 11.76
N GLY A 109 -9.37 1.44 11.91
CA GLY A 109 -10.47 0.53 11.64
C GLY A 109 -11.85 1.15 11.63
N LYS A 110 -12.82 0.32 11.28
CA LYS A 110 -14.24 0.64 11.25
C LYS A 110 -15.02 -0.44 11.99
N ARG A 111 -15.96 -0.01 12.83
CA ARG A 111 -16.87 -0.90 13.54
C ARG A 111 -17.71 -1.68 12.53
N SER A 112 -17.71 -3.00 12.65
CA SER A 112 -18.57 -3.88 11.84
C SER A 112 -19.81 -4.28 12.62
N LYS A 113 -20.90 -4.57 11.89
CA LYS A 113 -22.06 -5.29 12.42
C LYS A 113 -21.81 -6.79 12.61
N LYS A 114 -20.70 -7.32 12.07
CA LYS A 114 -20.31 -8.74 12.11
C LYS A 114 -19.55 -9.15 13.38
N GLY A 115 -19.57 -8.33 14.43
CA GLY A 115 -19.00 -8.66 15.75
C GLY A 115 -17.50 -8.40 15.95
N ARG A 116 -16.72 -8.14 14.89
CA ARG A 116 -15.32 -7.68 14.97
C ARG A 116 -15.10 -6.45 14.11
N ASP A 117 -14.21 -5.55 14.53
CA ASP A 117 -13.87 -4.38 13.72
C ASP A 117 -13.09 -4.81 12.46
N PHE A 118 -13.31 -4.11 11.35
CA PHE A 118 -12.41 -4.17 10.21
C PHE A 118 -11.22 -3.26 10.49
N THR A 119 -10.01 -3.68 10.13
CA THR A 119 -8.80 -2.93 10.42
C THR A 119 -7.83 -2.96 9.26
N TRP A 120 -6.97 -1.95 9.22
CA TRP A 120 -5.92 -1.75 8.23
C TRP A 120 -4.71 -1.08 8.88
N VAL A 121 -3.52 -1.29 8.32
CA VAL A 121 -2.30 -0.64 8.79
C VAL A 121 -2.26 0.79 8.25
N GLN A 122 -2.37 1.80 9.11
CA GLN A 122 -2.28 3.20 8.67
C GLN A 122 -0.83 3.68 8.59
N SER A 123 -0.01 3.27 9.54
CA SER A 123 1.37 3.71 9.63
C SER A 123 2.27 2.66 10.26
N ILE A 124 3.57 2.80 10.01
CA ILE A 124 4.60 2.07 10.74
C ILE A 124 5.62 3.05 11.32
N GLY A 125 6.07 2.73 12.53
CA GLY A 125 7.25 3.31 13.15
C GLY A 125 8.37 2.27 13.15
N ILE A 126 9.56 2.67 12.73
CA ILE A 126 10.74 1.83 12.60
C ILE A 126 11.83 2.45 13.45
N MET A 127 12.32 1.71 14.43
CA MET A 127 13.52 2.05 15.18
C MET A 127 14.69 1.22 14.66
N PHE A 128 15.80 1.88 14.35
CA PHE A 128 17.06 1.22 13.98
C PHE A 128 18.23 2.10 14.39
N GLY A 129 19.20 1.52 15.09
CA GLY A 129 20.25 2.31 15.76
C GLY A 129 19.65 3.45 16.59
N PRO A 130 20.14 4.70 16.45
CA PRO A 130 19.61 5.86 17.16
C PRO A 130 18.48 6.58 16.39
N HIS A 131 17.82 5.93 15.42
CA HIS A 131 16.89 6.57 14.50
C HIS A 131 15.47 6.05 14.65
N GLN A 132 14.52 6.97 14.45
CA GLN A 132 13.09 6.69 14.37
C GLN A 132 12.59 7.13 13.01
N PHE A 133 12.24 6.18 12.15
CA PHE A 133 11.63 6.45 10.87
C PHE A 133 10.14 6.16 10.94
N TYR A 134 9.33 7.07 10.40
CA TYR A 134 7.87 6.94 10.37
C TYR A 134 7.40 7.06 8.94
N ILE A 135 6.47 6.21 8.55
CA ILE A 135 5.70 6.34 7.31
C ILE A 135 4.24 6.02 7.59
N GLY A 136 3.34 6.85 7.07
CA GLY A 136 1.91 6.64 7.26
C GLY A 136 1.06 7.21 6.13
N ALA A 137 -0.16 6.70 6.04
CA ALA A 137 -1.23 7.23 5.21
C ALA A 137 -1.94 8.40 5.94
N ARG A 138 -2.07 9.54 5.27
CA ARG A 138 -2.92 10.64 5.73
C ARG A 138 -4.38 10.19 5.68
N LYS A 139 -5.21 10.76 6.55
CA LYS A 139 -6.65 10.58 6.47
C LYS A 139 -7.19 11.34 5.25
N VAL A 140 -7.94 10.64 4.39
CA VAL A 140 -8.41 11.17 3.11
C VAL A 140 -9.92 10.96 3.02
N ALA A 141 -10.67 12.06 2.84
CA ALA A 141 -12.11 11.98 2.60
C ALA A 141 -12.40 11.43 1.20
N LYS A 142 -11.77 11.99 0.16
CA LYS A 142 -11.91 11.57 -1.24
C LYS A 142 -10.56 11.24 -1.86
N TRP A 143 -10.46 10.03 -2.41
CA TRP A 143 -9.22 9.58 -3.03
C TRP A 143 -9.01 10.18 -4.41
N HIS A 144 -7.79 10.70 -4.64
CA HIS A 144 -7.31 11.10 -5.96
C HIS A 144 -5.92 10.51 -6.16
N GLU A 145 -5.73 9.73 -7.23
CA GLU A 145 -4.49 9.02 -7.50
C GLU A 145 -3.28 9.96 -7.63
N SER A 146 -3.48 11.16 -8.16
CA SER A 146 -2.44 12.17 -8.36
C SER A 146 -2.07 12.99 -7.11
N VAL A 147 -2.73 12.75 -5.96
CA VAL A 147 -2.48 13.47 -4.71
C VAL A 147 -1.58 12.64 -3.80
N GLU A 148 -0.56 13.25 -3.23
CA GLU A 148 0.31 12.61 -2.24
C GLU A 148 -0.39 12.52 -0.88
N ASN A 149 -0.62 11.30 -0.42
CA ASN A 149 -1.25 10.99 0.86
C ASN A 149 -0.26 10.34 1.84
N MET A 150 1.03 10.23 1.49
CA MET A 150 2.06 9.66 2.35
C MET A 150 2.75 10.71 3.22
N LEU A 151 2.79 10.49 4.54
CA LEU A 151 3.57 11.27 5.50
C LEU A 151 4.81 10.46 5.88
N ILE A 152 5.99 11.05 5.70
CA ILE A 152 7.27 10.40 6.04
C ILE A 152 8.04 11.30 7.00
N ARG A 153 8.52 10.74 8.11
CA ARG A 153 9.35 11.48 9.09
C ARG A 153 10.60 10.70 9.46
N LEU A 154 11.67 11.43 9.74
CA LEU A 154 12.89 10.92 10.36
C LEU A 154 13.13 11.71 11.64
N ASN A 155 13.24 11.01 12.77
CA ASN A 155 13.46 11.57 14.10
C ASN A 155 12.47 12.69 14.46
N GLY A 156 11.21 12.54 14.03
CA GLY A 156 10.14 13.51 14.25
C GLY A 156 10.01 14.60 13.18
N GLU A 157 11.01 14.78 12.32
CA GLU A 157 11.02 15.79 11.26
C GLU A 157 10.49 15.23 9.94
N GLU A 158 9.61 15.96 9.25
CA GLU A 158 9.06 15.54 7.95
C GLU A 158 10.13 15.63 6.85
N ILE A 159 10.27 14.56 6.07
CA ILE A 159 11.19 14.52 4.93
C ILE A 159 10.41 14.61 3.63
N MET A 160 10.89 15.48 2.73
CA MET A 160 10.27 15.69 1.43
C MET A 160 11.11 15.02 0.34
N VAL A 161 10.56 13.93 -0.22
CA VAL A 161 11.13 13.30 -1.41
C VAL A 161 10.60 14.01 -2.64
N GLN A 162 11.51 14.60 -3.42
CA GLN A 162 11.17 15.34 -4.64
C GLN A 162 10.20 14.56 -5.55
N PRO A 163 9.19 15.20 -6.15
CA PRO A 163 8.22 14.53 -7.02
C PRO A 163 8.88 13.85 -8.25
N GLY A 164 8.30 12.74 -8.69
CA GLY A 164 8.72 12.00 -9.88
C GLY A 164 9.24 10.59 -9.58
N LYS A 165 8.83 9.61 -10.39
CA LYS A 165 9.32 8.23 -10.29
C LYS A 165 10.85 8.18 -10.34
N GLY A 166 11.46 7.40 -9.45
CA GLY A 166 12.91 7.22 -9.34
C GLY A 166 13.64 8.28 -8.52
N ARG A 167 13.00 9.42 -8.18
CA ARG A 167 13.59 10.42 -7.29
C ARG A 167 13.88 9.81 -5.93
N THR A 168 15.04 10.15 -5.38
CA THR A 168 15.55 9.53 -4.15
C THR A 168 16.04 10.60 -3.19
N TRP A 169 15.53 10.56 -1.97
CA TRP A 169 16.10 11.26 -0.81
C TRP A 169 17.10 10.32 -0.11
N ARG A 170 18.24 10.83 0.34
CA ARG A 170 19.31 10.02 0.93
C ARG A 170 19.87 10.68 2.18
N LEU A 171 20.32 9.83 3.08
CA LEU A 171 21.15 10.19 4.23
C LEU A 171 22.37 9.25 4.25
N PRO A 172 23.40 9.55 3.44
CA PRO A 172 24.51 8.64 3.16
C PRO A 172 25.24 8.13 4.40
N GLU A 173 25.47 9.01 5.38
CA GLU A 173 26.11 8.72 6.66
C GLU A 173 25.40 7.63 7.48
N ARG A 174 24.12 7.36 7.16
CA ARG A 174 23.29 6.37 7.85
C ARG A 174 22.82 5.25 6.92
N GLY A 175 23.32 5.23 5.68
CA GLY A 175 22.91 4.25 4.67
C GLY A 175 21.42 4.24 4.37
N LEU A 176 20.68 5.32 4.69
CA LEU A 176 19.23 5.42 4.51
C LEU A 176 18.91 6.09 3.17
N ALA A 177 18.00 5.50 2.41
CA ALA A 177 17.47 6.07 1.18
C ALA A 177 15.97 5.85 1.08
N VAL A 178 15.25 6.85 0.58
CA VAL A 178 13.82 6.76 0.25
C VAL A 178 13.65 7.12 -1.22
N GLN A 179 13.24 6.15 -2.02
CA GLN A 179 13.07 6.29 -3.47
C GLN A 179 11.59 6.20 -3.84
N ARG A 180 11.10 7.12 -4.67
CA ARG A 180 9.77 7.03 -5.27
C ARG A 180 9.71 5.92 -6.31
N LEU A 181 8.74 5.02 -6.17
CA LEU A 181 8.44 3.95 -7.13
C LEU A 181 7.34 4.35 -8.13
N ALA A 182 6.53 5.35 -7.78
CA ALA A 182 5.54 5.99 -8.64
C ALA A 182 5.56 7.52 -8.43
N GLU A 183 4.70 8.25 -9.14
CA GLU A 183 4.58 9.70 -8.99
C GLU A 183 4.17 10.09 -7.55
N THR A 184 3.21 9.38 -6.98
CA THR A 184 2.66 9.60 -5.64
C THR A 184 2.51 8.27 -4.88
N ASN A 185 2.40 8.34 -3.55
CA ASN A 185 1.90 7.24 -2.70
C ASN A 185 2.67 5.92 -2.75
N ASN A 186 3.81 5.81 -3.42
CA ASN A 186 4.56 4.55 -3.50
C ASN A 186 6.06 4.82 -3.41
N VAL A 187 6.68 4.32 -2.34
CA VAL A 187 8.11 4.50 -2.06
C VAL A 187 8.77 3.19 -1.67
N LYS A 188 10.08 3.16 -1.86
CA LYS A 188 10.99 2.14 -1.36
C LYS A 188 11.96 2.77 -0.38
N ILE A 189 11.96 2.28 0.84
CA ILE A 189 12.84 2.70 1.93
C ILE A 189 13.93 1.64 2.05
N ARG A 190 15.19 2.05 2.10
CA ARG A 190 16.31 1.14 2.28
C ARG A 190 17.24 1.68 3.35
N ALA A 191 17.48 0.89 4.38
CA ALA A 191 18.57 1.08 5.33
C ALA A 191 19.64 0.02 5.04
N LYS A 192 20.81 0.44 4.55
CA LYS A 192 21.88 -0.45 4.09
C LYS A 192 22.26 -1.44 5.19
N GLY A 193 22.21 -2.74 4.85
CA GLY A 193 22.59 -3.83 5.76
C GLY A 193 21.51 -4.22 6.77
N LEU A 194 20.33 -3.57 6.77
CA LEU A 194 19.25 -3.87 7.70
C LEU A 194 17.98 -4.29 6.98
N PHE A 195 17.44 -3.40 6.14
CA PHE A 195 16.15 -3.66 5.50
C PHE A 195 15.92 -2.89 4.21
N GLU A 196 15.02 -3.42 3.39
CA GLU A 196 14.31 -2.75 2.33
C GLU A 196 12.80 -2.91 2.55
N ILE A 197 12.05 -1.81 2.52
CA ILE A 197 10.60 -1.78 2.70
C ILE A 197 9.98 -1.05 1.52
N ALA A 198 9.12 -1.72 0.76
CA ALA A 198 8.21 -1.06 -0.15
C ALA A 198 6.93 -0.68 0.60
N ALA A 199 6.49 0.57 0.47
CA ALA A 199 5.30 1.08 1.13
C ALA A 199 4.45 1.85 0.13
N ARG A 200 3.18 1.44 0.03
CA ARG A 200 2.19 2.06 -0.85
C ARG A 200 0.98 2.50 -0.05
N VAL A 201 0.54 3.74 -0.22
CA VAL A 201 -0.76 4.21 0.30
C VAL A 201 -1.84 3.89 -0.73
N VAL A 202 -2.88 3.19 -0.31
CA VAL A 202 -4.03 2.83 -1.15
C VAL A 202 -5.34 3.23 -0.47
N PRO A 203 -6.40 3.55 -1.24
CA PRO A 203 -7.74 3.70 -0.68
C PRO A 203 -8.43 2.35 -0.57
N ILE A 204 -9.47 2.28 0.25
CA ILE A 204 -10.45 1.21 0.15
C ILE A 204 -11.45 1.58 -0.94
N THR A 205 -11.53 0.73 -1.96
CA THR A 205 -12.41 0.99 -3.11
C THR A 205 -13.87 0.66 -2.78
N LEU A 206 -14.81 1.25 -3.53
CA LEU A 206 -16.23 0.88 -3.42
C LEU A 206 -16.48 -0.60 -3.72
N GLU A 207 -15.74 -1.15 -4.68
CA GLU A 207 -15.87 -2.57 -5.04
C GLU A 207 -15.35 -3.48 -3.93
N GLU A 208 -14.19 -3.17 -3.36
CA GLU A 208 -13.66 -3.88 -2.19
C GLU A 208 -14.62 -3.79 -1.00
N SER A 209 -15.09 -2.58 -0.69
CA SER A 209 -16.09 -2.33 0.36
C SER A 209 -17.36 -3.16 0.15
N ARG A 210 -17.86 -3.27 -1.09
CA ARG A 210 -19.02 -4.08 -1.46
C ARG A 210 -18.78 -5.57 -1.29
N VAL A 211 -17.63 -6.07 -1.76
CA VAL A 211 -17.29 -7.50 -1.71
C VAL A 211 -17.08 -7.98 -0.27
N HIS A 212 -16.42 -7.17 0.55
CA HIS A 212 -16.12 -7.54 1.94
C HIS A 212 -17.18 -7.09 2.95
N GLY A 213 -18.07 -6.18 2.54
CA GLY A 213 -19.10 -5.59 3.39
C GLY A 213 -18.51 -4.68 4.46
N TYR A 214 -17.59 -3.81 4.06
CA TYR A 214 -16.96 -2.83 4.96
C TYR A 214 -17.87 -1.64 5.27
N ASP A 215 -18.91 -1.40 4.47
CA ASP A 215 -19.80 -0.23 4.58
C ASP A 215 -19.02 1.10 4.55
N ILE A 216 -17.94 1.15 3.76
CA ILE A 216 -17.15 2.37 3.52
C ILE A 216 -17.79 3.17 2.38
N THR A 217 -17.96 4.46 2.63
CA THR A 217 -18.54 5.46 1.74
C THR A 217 -17.49 6.51 1.34
N GLU A 218 -17.84 7.42 0.44
CA GLU A 218 -16.93 8.49 -0.05
C GLU A 218 -16.59 9.59 0.97
N GLU A 219 -16.97 9.43 2.23
CA GLU A 219 -16.70 10.43 3.29
C GLU A 219 -15.39 10.15 4.05
N ASP A 220 -14.89 8.91 3.98
CA ASP A 220 -13.59 8.49 4.51
C ASP A 220 -13.13 7.26 3.70
N CYS A 221 -12.15 7.44 2.80
CA CYS A 221 -11.66 6.35 1.95
C CYS A 221 -10.79 5.34 2.73
N PHE A 222 -10.58 5.54 4.04
CA PHE A 222 -9.73 4.68 4.88
C PHE A 222 -8.38 4.39 4.22
N ALA A 223 -7.72 5.45 3.73
CA ALA A 223 -6.40 5.32 3.13
C ALA A 223 -5.43 4.62 4.10
N HIS A 224 -4.79 3.56 3.64
CA HIS A 224 -3.94 2.71 4.46
C HIS A 224 -2.69 2.28 3.69
N LEU A 225 -1.78 1.61 4.39
CA LEU A 225 -0.55 1.09 3.82
C LEU A 225 -0.73 -0.35 3.34
N GLU A 226 -0.15 -0.61 2.18
CA GLU A 226 0.31 -1.92 1.75
C GLU A 226 1.83 -1.92 1.83
N LEU A 227 2.38 -2.93 2.49
CA LEU A 227 3.79 -3.00 2.84
C LEU A 227 4.39 -4.29 2.28
N ASN A 228 5.67 -4.21 1.94
CA ASN A 228 6.48 -5.39 1.75
C ASN A 228 7.84 -5.22 2.43
N PHE A 229 8.13 -6.11 3.37
CA PHE A 229 9.37 -6.14 4.13
C PHE A 229 10.37 -7.12 3.51
N LYS A 230 11.62 -6.68 3.41
CA LYS A 230 12.78 -7.53 3.16
C LYS A 230 13.86 -7.15 4.16
N PHE A 231 14.29 -8.10 4.99
CA PHE A 231 15.39 -7.91 5.93
C PHE A 231 16.66 -8.49 5.33
N GLU A 232 17.79 -7.80 5.53
CA GLU A 232 19.10 -8.34 5.19
C GLU A 232 19.52 -9.25 6.34
N VAL A 233 20.04 -10.44 6.01
CA VAL A 233 20.59 -11.35 7.03
C VAL A 233 22.04 -10.95 7.24
N THR A 234 22.37 -10.51 8.45
CA THR A 234 23.75 -10.42 8.92
C THR A 234 24.14 -11.80 9.46
N GLU A 235 24.96 -12.53 8.71
CA GLU A 235 25.68 -13.72 9.20
C GLU A 235 26.86 -13.32 10.09
#